data_AF-A0A0F3QDH5-F1
#
_entry.id   AF-A0A0F3QDH5-F1
#
_cell.length_a   1.000
_cell.length_b   1.000
_cell.length_c   1.000
_cell.angle_alpha   90.00
_cell.angle_beta   90.00
_cell.angle_gamma   90.00
#
_symmetry.space_group_name_H-M   'P 1'
#
loop_
_entity.id
_entity.type
_entity.pdbx_description
1 polymer ?
#
loop_
_entity_poly.entity_id
_entity_poly.type
_entity_poly.pdbx_seq_one_letter_code
_entity_poly.pdbx_strand_id
1 'polypeptide(L)'
;MFQQLKKRLVERILESKLDKELGYSRHSKVPKIDNNRRNGITEKTIIDDSGQKITIEVPHDREGEFEPKLIPKGVRRFAGFEDTVISLYARGMTISEIQSTVLRVKSKNIKFDKF
;
A
#
# COMPACT_ATOMS: atom_id res chain seq x y z
N MET A 1 16.25 4.77 8.60
CA MET A 1 15.07 4.43 9.43
C MET A 1 13.75 4.81 8.75
N PHE A 2 13.55 6.07 8.37
CA PHE A 2 12.29 6.54 7.77
C PHE A 2 11.93 5.86 6.44
N GLN A 3 12.92 5.61 5.57
CA GLN A 3 12.71 4.94 4.28
C GLN A 3 12.21 3.50 4.41
N GLN A 4 12.70 2.77 5.40
CA GLN A 4 12.27 1.40 5.65
C GLN A 4 10.86 1.34 6.23
N LEU A 5 10.49 2.32 7.05
CA LEU A 5 9.11 2.49 7.51
C LEU A 5 8.16 2.78 6.34
N LYS A 6 8.54 3.70 5.44
CA LYS A 6 7.77 4.00 4.21
C LYS A 6 7.55 2.75 3.38
N LYS A 7 8.64 2.04 3.06
CA LYS A 7 8.61 0.77 2.31
C LYS A 7 7.59 -0.20 2.91
N ARG A 8 7.76 -0.54 4.19
CA ARG A 8 6.90 -1.51 4.89
C ARG A 8 5.44 -1.07 4.94
N LEU A 9 5.17 0.21 5.12
CA LEU A 9 3.81 0.74 5.16
C LEU A 9 3.14 0.63 3.79
N VAL A 10 3.85 1.05 2.73
CA VAL A 10 3.37 0.96 1.34
C VAL A 10 3.08 -0.50 0.97
N GLU A 11 4.02 -1.41 1.20
CA GLU A 11 3.86 -2.84 0.91
C GLU A 11 2.66 -3.42 1.67
N ARG A 12 2.50 -3.06 2.95
CA ARG A 12 1.38 -3.52 3.76
C ARG A 12 0.03 -3.03 3.24
N ILE A 13 -0.06 -1.78 2.76
CA ILE A 13 -1.28 -1.27 2.13
C ILE A 13 -1.59 -2.07 0.86
N LEU A 14 -0.58 -2.27 0.00
CA LEU A 14 -0.76 -2.97 -1.27
C LEU A 14 -1.21 -4.42 -1.04
N GLU A 15 -0.60 -5.13 -0.09
CA GLU A 15 -1.03 -6.47 0.29
C GLU A 15 -2.46 -6.47 0.83
N SER A 16 -2.79 -5.58 1.76
CA SER A 16 -4.13 -5.52 2.35
C SER A 16 -5.20 -5.19 1.31
N LYS A 17 -4.86 -4.41 0.27
CA LYS A 17 -5.77 -4.13 -0.83
C LYS A 17 -5.99 -5.35 -1.70
N LEU A 18 -4.93 -6.04 -2.10
CA LEU A 18 -5.07 -7.24 -2.91
C LEU A 18 -5.87 -8.32 -2.17
N ASP A 19 -5.62 -8.51 -0.87
CA ASP A 19 -6.38 -9.44 -0.05
C ASP A 19 -7.88 -9.08 0.00
N LYS A 20 -8.20 -7.77 -0.03
CA LYS A 20 -9.58 -7.28 -0.06
C LYS A 20 -10.24 -7.50 -1.41
N GLU A 21 -9.54 -7.30 -2.52
CA GLU A 21 -10.10 -7.52 -3.86
C GLU A 21 -10.29 -9.01 -4.15
N LEU A 22 -9.32 -9.84 -3.79
CA LEU A 22 -9.44 -11.30 -3.93
C LEU A 22 -10.40 -11.92 -2.90
N GLY A 23 -10.68 -11.21 -1.80
CA GLY A 23 -11.55 -11.69 -0.72
C GLY A 23 -10.89 -12.72 0.22
N TYR A 24 -9.58 -12.93 0.12
CA TYR A 24 -8.86 -13.86 0.97
C TYR A 24 -7.39 -13.42 1.19
N SER A 25 -6.82 -13.81 2.33
CA SER A 25 -5.42 -13.52 2.66
C SER A 25 -4.45 -14.49 2.00
N ARG A 26 -3.17 -14.12 1.90
CA ARG A 26 -2.09 -15.03 1.47
C ARG A 26 -2.16 -16.36 2.27
N HIS A 27 -2.04 -17.48 1.55
CA HIS A 27 -2.13 -18.86 2.08
C HIS A 27 -3.48 -19.26 2.71
N SER A 28 -4.54 -18.47 2.50
CA SER A 28 -5.87 -18.83 2.99
C SER A 28 -6.40 -20.12 2.34
N LYS A 29 -6.92 -21.03 3.17
CA LYS A 29 -7.60 -22.26 2.74
C LYS A 29 -9.09 -22.07 2.46
N VAL A 30 -9.62 -20.85 2.67
CA VAL A 30 -11.02 -20.52 2.40
C VAL A 30 -11.35 -20.82 0.92
N PRO A 31 -12.56 -21.34 0.61
CA PRO A 31 -12.99 -21.51 -0.77
C PRO A 31 -12.96 -20.17 -1.50
N LYS A 32 -12.40 -20.18 -2.71
CA LYS A 32 -12.22 -18.96 -3.50
C LYS A 32 -13.44 -18.82 -4.40
N ILE A 33 -14.06 -17.64 -4.35
CA ILE A 33 -15.31 -17.35 -5.07
C ILE A 33 -15.03 -17.15 -6.56
N ASP A 34 -13.95 -16.44 -6.88
CA ASP A 34 -13.51 -16.15 -8.24
C ASP A 34 -12.49 -17.20 -8.75
N ASN A 35 -12.18 -17.20 -10.04
CA ASN A 35 -11.02 -17.85 -10.65
C ASN A 35 -9.72 -17.05 -10.49
N ASN A 36 -9.80 -15.74 -10.27
CA ASN A 36 -8.60 -14.90 -10.11
C ASN A 36 -7.77 -15.29 -8.87
N ARG A 37 -6.44 -15.30 -9.00
CA ARG A 37 -5.50 -15.73 -7.94
C ARG A 37 -4.36 -14.75 -7.79
N ARG A 38 -3.80 -14.65 -6.59
CA ARG A 38 -2.50 -13.98 -6.37
C ARG A 38 -1.40 -14.68 -7.18
N ASN A 39 -0.61 -13.92 -7.94
CA ASN A 39 0.40 -14.43 -8.87
C ASN A 39 1.84 -14.03 -8.52
N GLY A 40 2.09 -13.63 -7.27
CA GLY A 40 3.45 -13.35 -6.78
C GLY A 40 3.65 -11.87 -6.47
N ILE A 41 4.91 -11.44 -6.60
CA ILE A 41 5.37 -10.07 -6.31
C ILE A 41 6.30 -9.59 -7.42
N THR A 42 6.28 -8.28 -7.68
CA THR A 42 7.17 -7.62 -8.63
C THR A 42 7.82 -6.43 -7.95
N GLU A 43 9.11 -6.24 -8.16
CA GLU A 43 9.82 -5.08 -7.64
C GLU A 43 9.46 -3.81 -8.41
N LYS A 44 9.25 -2.72 -7.68
CA LYS A 44 9.03 -1.40 -8.25
C LYS A 44 9.80 -0.37 -7.45
N THR A 45 10.59 0.46 -8.13
CA THR A 45 11.25 1.60 -7.51
C THR A 45 10.36 2.84 -7.61
N ILE A 46 9.96 3.37 -6.46
CA ILE A 46 9.24 4.64 -6.35
C ILE A 46 10.17 5.77 -5.90
N ILE A 47 9.77 7.00 -6.19
CA ILE A 47 10.50 8.22 -5.83
C ILE A 47 9.58 9.03 -4.92
N ASP A 48 10.05 9.34 -3.71
CA ASP A 48 9.30 10.17 -2.76
C ASP A 48 9.44 11.67 -3.05
N ASP A 49 8.74 12.51 -2.29
CA ASP A 49 8.77 13.97 -2.44
C ASP A 49 10.16 14.57 -2.19
N SER A 50 10.97 13.91 -1.35
CA SER A 50 12.38 14.23 -1.10
C SER A 50 13.33 13.77 -2.22
N GLY A 51 12.83 13.15 -3.29
CA GLY A 51 13.62 12.64 -4.40
C GLY A 51 14.34 11.32 -4.12
N GLN A 52 14.09 10.69 -2.97
CA GLN A 52 14.73 9.43 -2.58
C GLN A 52 14.06 8.25 -3.28
N LYS A 53 14.88 7.29 -3.73
CA LYS A 53 14.43 6.07 -4.39
C LYS A 53 14.15 4.99 -3.36
N ILE A 54 12.97 4.40 -3.41
CA ILE A 54 12.52 3.32 -2.53
C ILE A 54 12.12 2.13 -3.39
N THR A 55 12.78 1.00 -3.22
CA THR A 55 12.37 -0.25 -3.87
C THR A 55 11.34 -0.97 -3.00
N ILE A 56 10.15 -1.19 -3.55
CA ILE A 56 9.03 -1.87 -2.90
C ILE A 56 8.64 -3.14 -3.65
N GLU A 57 8.05 -4.09 -2.94
CA GLU A 57 7.43 -5.27 -3.50
C GLU A 57 5.93 -5.02 -3.77
N VAL A 58 5.53 -5.11 -5.03
CA VAL A 58 4.14 -4.91 -5.44
C VAL A 58 3.51 -6.27 -5.71
N PRO A 59 2.46 -6.66 -4.95
CA PRO A 59 1.76 -7.91 -5.21
C PRO A 59 0.84 -7.73 -6.43
N HIS A 60 0.62 -8.83 -7.16
CA HIS A 60 -0.25 -8.84 -8.32
C HIS A 60 -1.16 -10.08 -8.32
N ASP A 61 -2.26 -9.96 -9.02
CA ASP A 61 -3.20 -11.02 -9.32
C ASP A 61 -2.88 -11.65 -10.70
N ARG A 62 -3.57 -12.74 -11.02
CA ARG A 62 -3.31 -13.58 -12.19
C ARG A 62 -3.97 -13.01 -13.43
N GLU A 63 -5.20 -12.51 -13.28
CA GLU A 63 -5.97 -11.91 -14.37
C GLU A 63 -5.55 -10.44 -14.64
N GLY A 64 -4.75 -9.85 -13.74
CA GLY A 64 -4.23 -8.49 -13.89
C GLY A 64 -5.26 -7.39 -13.60
N GLU A 65 -6.38 -7.74 -12.98
CA GLU A 65 -7.50 -6.89 -12.61
C GLU A 65 -7.16 -5.97 -11.43
N PHE A 66 -6.15 -6.31 -10.62
CA PHE A 66 -5.77 -5.51 -9.48
C PHE A 66 -5.21 -4.14 -9.91
N GLU A 67 -5.89 -3.06 -9.49
CA GLU A 67 -5.47 -1.69 -9.73
C GLU A 67 -5.05 -0.97 -8.43
N PRO A 68 -3.73 -0.90 -8.14
CA PRO A 68 -3.26 -0.25 -6.92
C PRO A 68 -3.41 1.27 -6.98
N LYS A 69 -4.50 1.83 -6.44
CA LYS A 69 -4.70 3.30 -6.38
C LYS A 69 -3.61 4.08 -5.62
N LEU A 70 -2.89 3.44 -4.70
CA LEU A 70 -1.84 4.12 -3.91
C LEU A 70 -0.62 4.44 -4.79
N ILE A 71 -0.27 3.51 -5.68
CA ILE A 71 0.85 3.63 -6.62
C ILE A 71 0.37 3.01 -7.94
N PRO A 72 -0.30 3.79 -8.80
CA PRO A 72 -0.88 3.29 -10.04
C PRO A 72 0.13 2.59 -10.94
N LYS A 73 -0.35 1.72 -11.82
CA LYS A 73 0.48 1.07 -12.86
C LYS A 73 1.17 2.17 -13.69
N GLY A 74 2.46 1.96 -14.02
CA GLY A 74 3.28 2.94 -14.75
C GLY A 74 3.77 4.17 -13.94
N VAL A 75 3.11 4.54 -12.84
CA VAL A 75 3.49 5.72 -12.04
C VAL A 75 4.56 5.37 -11.01
N ARG A 76 5.64 6.16 -10.93
CA ARG A 76 6.73 5.98 -9.95
C ARG A 76 6.81 7.05 -8.86
N ARG A 77 6.12 8.18 -9.02
CA ARG A 77 6.15 9.27 -8.03
C ARG A 77 5.18 8.94 -6.89
N PHE A 78 5.66 9.01 -5.65
CA PHE A 78 4.90 8.74 -4.43
C PHE A 78 4.84 9.99 -3.57
N ALA A 79 3.80 10.79 -3.78
CA ALA A 79 3.66 12.13 -3.20
C ALA A 79 2.62 12.19 -2.06
N GLY A 80 2.77 13.20 -1.18
CA GLY A 80 1.78 13.55 -0.15
C GLY A 80 1.75 12.59 1.05
N PHE A 81 2.82 11.83 1.26
CA PHE A 81 3.00 10.96 2.42
C PHE A 81 3.75 11.67 3.55
N GLU A 82 4.74 12.51 3.22
CA GLU A 82 5.65 13.11 4.20
C GLU A 82 4.94 14.08 5.14
N ASP A 83 4.14 15.01 4.60
CA ASP A 83 3.47 16.04 5.39
C ASP A 83 2.55 15.44 6.46
N THR A 84 1.82 14.38 6.10
CA THR A 84 0.94 13.69 7.05
C THR A 84 1.77 13.08 8.16
N VAL A 85 2.84 12.36 7.83
CA VAL A 85 3.66 11.69 8.84
C VAL A 85 4.40 12.67 9.74
N ILE A 86 4.98 13.74 9.17
CA ILE A 86 5.63 14.82 9.93
C ILE A 86 4.64 15.45 10.91
N SER A 87 3.41 15.72 10.47
CA SER A 87 2.37 16.29 11.33
C SER A 87 1.92 15.38 12.48
N LEU A 88 2.03 14.06 12.31
CA LEU A 88 1.70 13.09 13.37
C LEU A 88 2.86 12.91 14.34
N TYR A 89 4.11 12.92 13.85
CA TYR A 89 5.31 12.98 14.69
C TYR A 89 5.35 14.25 15.54
N ALA A 90 5.05 15.41 14.95
CA ALA A 90 5.00 16.69 15.66
C ALA A 90 3.95 16.71 16.80
N ARG A 91 2.90 15.87 16.68
CA ARG A 91 1.88 15.67 17.72
C ARG A 91 2.29 14.67 18.80
N GLY A 92 3.53 14.17 18.78
CA GLY A 92 4.05 13.23 19.78
C GLY A 92 3.55 11.80 19.63
N MET A 93 2.97 11.43 18.48
CA MET A 93 2.56 10.04 18.23
C MET A 93 3.78 9.15 18.05
N THR A 94 3.69 7.94 18.60
CA THR A 94 4.71 6.90 18.38
C THR A 94 4.68 6.40 16.94
N ILE A 95 5.79 5.83 16.48
CA ILE A 95 5.92 5.29 15.12
C ILE A 95 4.81 4.26 14.81
N SER A 96 4.46 3.42 15.78
CA SER A 96 3.40 2.42 15.66
C SER A 96 2.02 3.06 15.50
N GLU A 97 1.73 4.12 16.26
CA GLU A 97 0.47 4.87 16.16
C GLU A 97 0.37 5.60 14.82
N ILE A 98 1.45 6.22 14.37
CA ILE A 98 1.53 6.87 13.05
C ILE A 98 1.22 5.86 11.95
N GLN A 99 1.85 4.68 11.98
CA GLN A 99 1.59 3.62 11.01
C GLN A 99 0.11 3.23 10.99
N SER A 100 -0.47 2.95 12.16
CA SER A 100 -1.89 2.56 12.25
C SER A 100 -2.84 3.67 11.77
N THR A 101 -2.53 4.93 12.07
CA THR A 101 -3.33 6.10 11.69
C THR A 101 -3.28 6.34 10.19
N VAL A 102 -2.09 6.31 9.59
CA VAL A 102 -1.91 6.50 8.15
C VAL A 102 -2.58 5.37 7.35
N LEU A 103 -2.42 4.11 7.80
CA LEU A 103 -3.12 2.97 7.19
C LEU A 103 -4.64 3.15 7.23
N ARG A 104 -5.17 3.58 8.38
CA ARG A 104 -6.60 3.85 8.57
C ARG A 104 -7.10 4.97 7.65
N VAL A 105 -6.42 6.11 7.60
CA VAL A 105 -6.82 7.28 6.82
C VAL A 105 -6.78 6.99 5.31
N LYS A 106 -5.69 6.41 4.80
CA LYS A 106 -5.61 6.08 3.37
C LYS A 106 -6.64 5.02 2.99
N SER A 107 -6.88 4.01 3.83
CA SER A 107 -7.96 3.03 3.61
C SER A 107 -9.35 3.68 3.52
N LYS A 108 -9.62 4.74 4.30
CA LYS A 108 -10.86 5.52 4.22
C LYS A 108 -10.93 6.36 2.95
N ASN A 109 -9.91 7.14 2.61
CA ASN A 109 -9.93 8.00 1.41
C ASN A 109 -10.06 7.19 0.11
N ILE A 110 -9.44 6.01 0.03
CA ILE A 110 -9.57 5.10 -1.10
C ILE A 110 -11.03 4.62 -1.33
N LYS A 111 -11.85 4.58 -0.28
CA LYS A 111 -13.28 4.26 -0.39
C LYS A 111 -14.12 5.44 -0.89
N PHE A 112 -13.68 6.69 -0.69
CA PHE A 112 -14.40 7.89 -1.13
C PHE A 112 -14.20 8.16 -2.64
N ASP A 113 -13.06 7.81 -3.22
CA ASP A 113 -12.83 7.89 -4.69
C ASP A 113 -13.52 6.75 -5.49
N LYS A 114 -14.68 6.27 -5.04
CA LYS A 114 -15.45 5.20 -5.72
C LYS A 114 -16.88 5.63 -6.08
N PHE A 115 -17.11 6.93 -6.20
CA PHE A 115 -18.30 7.54 -6.78
C PHE A 115 -17.90 8.52 -7.87
#